data_AF-U9UA51-F1
#
_entry.id   AF-U9UA51-F1
#
_cell.length_a   1.000
_cell.length_b   1.000
_cell.length_c   1.000
_cell.angle_alpha   90.00
_cell.angle_beta   90.00
_cell.angle_gamma   90.00
#
_symmetry.space_group_name_H-M   'P 1'
#
loop_
_entity.id
_entity.type
_entity.pdbx_description
1 polymer ?
#
loop_
_entity_poly.entity_id
_entity_poly.type
_entity_poly.pdbx_seq_one_letter_code
_entity_poly.pdbx_strand_id
1 'polypeptide(L)'
;MAFEDVQYSMGLPCGQNKTTCTYLGDIAVIKKDRTCHGVKICEFADPELREMEHKSVDPNSDLRLRMSKELSTDNVNYNTFAKYLAAYKTECRYMRDGVQCNGKPILKCLRRHDETVPPSYFIGCTGWRMNEKFHRFISIKENVDLNLLQQLLNGLYEGETDEPVNNCYSVFSNSTKRIYCPHPHRSENTITQGKLMKKLCEVRFSKLIPVDIKSCPFVILISKGIHTHPPPPPNQVPVTIRTRLQELIHQANNDNTD
;
A
#
# COMPACT_ATOMS: atom_id res chain seq x y z
N MET A 1 14.68 11.55 17.80
CA MET A 1 13.46 11.23 18.56
C MET A 1 12.53 12.43 18.71
N ALA A 2 12.00 12.99 17.60
CA ALA A 2 10.85 13.92 17.62
C ALA A 2 10.33 14.11 16.19
N PHE A 3 11.25 14.30 15.24
CA PHE A 3 10.91 14.23 13.81
C PHE A 3 10.71 12.79 13.31
N GLU A 4 11.34 11.82 13.99
CA GLU A 4 11.14 10.39 13.71
C GLU A 4 9.71 9.94 14.00
N ASP A 5 9.03 10.62 14.91
CA ASP A 5 7.66 10.32 15.34
C ASP A 5 6.61 11.10 14.54
N VAL A 6 7.04 11.99 13.62
CA VAL A 6 6.13 12.72 12.72
C VAL A 6 5.81 11.83 11.52
N GLN A 7 4.54 11.45 11.40
CA GLN A 7 4.04 10.52 10.39
C GLN A 7 4.13 11.04 8.93
N TYR A 8 4.37 12.34 8.73
CA TYR A 8 4.46 12.95 7.40
C TYR A 8 5.74 12.59 6.66
N SER A 9 5.65 12.54 5.33
CA SER A 9 6.84 12.40 4.50
C SER A 9 7.68 13.66 4.63
N MET A 10 8.80 13.57 5.34
CA MET A 10 9.68 14.71 5.58
C MET A 10 10.72 14.82 4.48
N GLY A 11 10.87 16.03 3.95
CA GLY A 11 11.90 16.33 2.98
C GLY A 11 13.31 16.37 3.54
N LEU A 12 14.27 16.57 2.64
CA LEU A 12 15.65 16.75 3.04
C LEU A 12 15.78 17.99 3.95
N PRO A 13 16.74 17.99 4.89
CA PRO A 13 17.77 19.02 4.87
C PRO A 13 17.53 20.51 4.57
N CYS A 14 16.40 21.19 4.79
CA CYS A 14 16.25 22.55 4.20
C CYS A 14 17.04 23.67 4.92
N GLY A 15 17.69 23.37 6.05
CA GLY A 15 18.59 24.29 6.75
C GLY A 15 18.72 23.98 8.23
N GLN A 16 19.86 24.37 8.80
CA GLN A 16 20.10 24.40 10.24
C GLN A 16 20.75 25.72 10.60
N ASN A 17 20.15 26.47 11.51
CA ASN A 17 20.71 27.73 11.99
C ASN A 17 20.53 27.88 13.50
N LYS A 18 21.48 28.57 14.14
CA LYS A 18 21.36 28.99 15.54
C LYS A 18 20.56 30.30 15.56
N THR A 19 19.59 30.39 16.47
CA THR A 19 18.73 31.57 16.65
C THR A 19 18.35 31.69 18.13
N THR A 20 17.77 32.81 18.54
CA THR A 20 17.10 32.95 19.83
C THR A 20 15.63 32.54 19.72
N CYS A 21 15.04 32.04 20.82
CA CYS A 21 13.65 31.63 20.88
C CYS A 21 12.92 32.32 22.04
N THR A 22 12.08 33.30 21.70
CA THR A 22 11.27 34.07 22.68
C THR A 22 10.33 33.17 23.50
N TYR A 23 9.74 32.14 22.88
CA TYR A 23 8.86 31.19 23.56
C TYR A 23 9.53 30.39 24.67
N LEU A 24 10.87 30.35 24.72
CA LEU A 24 11.65 29.65 25.72
C LEU A 24 12.46 30.63 26.59
N GLY A 25 12.04 31.89 26.69
CA GLY A 25 12.72 32.92 27.48
C GLY A 25 14.02 33.41 26.83
N ASP A 26 14.00 33.64 25.52
CA ASP A 26 15.10 34.21 24.73
C ASP A 26 16.41 33.39 24.73
N ILE A 27 16.32 32.11 25.05
CA ILE A 27 17.48 31.21 25.01
C ILE A 27 17.92 30.91 23.57
N ALA A 28 19.20 30.56 23.42
CA ALA A 28 19.74 30.09 22.15
C ALA A 28 19.21 28.69 21.80
N VAL A 29 18.70 28.54 20.58
CA VAL A 29 18.20 27.29 20.02
C VAL A 29 18.84 26.99 18.66
N ILE A 30 18.90 25.71 18.33
CA ILE A 30 19.16 25.21 16.98
C ILE A 30 17.81 25.00 16.31
N LYS A 31 17.52 25.80 15.27
CA LYS A 31 16.35 25.63 14.42
C LYS A 31 16.69 24.67 13.28
N LYS A 32 15.84 23.65 13.10
CA LYS A 32 15.91 22.68 12.00
C LYS A 32 14.61 22.71 11.22
N ASP A 33 14.70 22.98 9.92
CA ASP A 33 13.54 23.05 9.04
C ASP A 33 13.39 21.81 8.16
N ARG A 34 12.13 21.46 7.90
CA ARG A 34 11.68 20.37 7.04
C ARG A 34 10.42 20.79 6.29
N THR A 35 10.17 20.16 5.15
CA THR A 35 8.95 20.33 4.38
C THR A 35 8.19 19.01 4.35
N CYS A 36 6.86 19.07 4.33
CA CYS A 36 6.05 17.93 3.96
C CYS A 36 6.24 17.68 2.45
N HIS A 37 6.58 16.47 2.05
CA HIS A 37 6.64 16.06 0.65
C HIS A 37 5.31 15.51 0.12
N GLY A 38 4.25 15.62 0.93
CA GLY A 38 2.93 15.10 0.63
C GLY A 38 2.91 13.57 0.54
N VAL A 39 2.05 13.06 -0.33
CA VAL A 39 1.72 11.63 -0.42
C VAL A 39 1.60 11.20 -1.88
N LYS A 40 1.48 9.89 -2.10
CA LYS A 40 0.96 9.34 -3.34
C LYS A 40 -0.47 8.84 -3.12
N ILE A 41 -1.36 9.15 -4.05
CA ILE A 41 -2.75 8.67 -4.06
C ILE A 41 -3.01 7.88 -5.34
N CYS A 42 -3.90 6.91 -5.28
CA CYS A 42 -4.33 6.18 -6.47
C CYS A 42 -5.00 7.12 -7.49
N GLU A 43 -4.84 6.89 -8.78
CA GLU A 43 -5.57 7.64 -9.81
C GLU A 43 -7.08 7.41 -9.72
N PHE A 44 -7.54 6.28 -9.17
CA PHE A 44 -8.94 6.00 -8.85
C PHE A 44 -9.32 6.41 -7.42
N ALA A 45 -8.53 7.29 -6.79
CA ALA A 45 -8.77 7.70 -5.42
C ALA A 45 -10.12 8.41 -5.28
N ASP A 46 -10.78 8.16 -4.14
CA ASP A 46 -12.02 8.85 -3.77
C ASP A 46 -11.86 10.38 -3.81
N PRO A 47 -12.85 11.13 -4.33
CA PRO A 47 -12.83 12.59 -4.33
C PRO A 47 -12.52 13.20 -2.95
N GLU A 48 -13.02 12.59 -1.87
CA GLU A 48 -12.72 13.01 -0.49
C GLU A 48 -11.21 13.03 -0.22
N LEU A 49 -10.46 12.03 -0.70
CA LEU A 49 -9.00 12.02 -0.60
C LEU A 49 -8.32 13.02 -1.54
N ARG A 50 -8.90 13.29 -2.71
CA ARG A 50 -8.32 14.21 -3.69
C ARG A 50 -8.45 15.66 -3.27
N GLU A 51 -9.51 16.01 -2.56
CA GLU A 51 -9.87 17.39 -2.24
C GLU A 51 -9.61 17.75 -0.76
N MET A 52 -9.20 16.77 0.06
CA MET A 52 -8.94 16.96 1.49
C MET A 52 -7.95 18.08 1.80
N GLU A 53 -8.35 18.96 2.72
CA GLU A 53 -7.48 19.91 3.39
C GLU A 53 -7.58 19.78 4.92
N HIS A 54 -6.46 19.95 5.63
CA HIS A 54 -6.47 19.88 7.09
C HIS A 54 -5.29 20.59 7.77
N LYS A 55 -5.48 20.98 9.03
CA LYS A 55 -4.44 21.52 9.93
C LYS A 55 -4.12 20.60 11.11
N SER A 56 -5.04 19.70 11.44
CA SER A 56 -4.93 18.68 12.47
C SER A 56 -5.38 17.34 11.89
N VAL A 57 -5.16 16.25 12.63
CA VAL A 57 -5.59 14.91 12.22
C VAL A 57 -6.31 14.26 13.38
N ASP A 58 -7.53 13.78 13.13
CA ASP A 58 -8.22 12.87 14.04
C ASP A 58 -7.85 11.42 13.69
N PRO A 59 -7.13 10.70 14.58
CA PRO A 59 -6.77 9.30 14.36
C PRO A 59 -7.97 8.36 14.18
N ASN A 60 -9.13 8.72 14.74
CA ASN A 60 -10.34 7.89 14.76
C ASN A 60 -11.39 8.32 13.72
N SER A 61 -11.02 9.24 12.81
CA SER A 61 -11.90 9.65 11.72
C SER A 61 -12.33 8.47 10.85
N ASP A 62 -13.58 8.50 10.38
CA ASP A 62 -14.14 7.48 9.50
C ASP A 62 -13.28 7.26 8.24
N LEU A 63 -12.72 8.35 7.69
CA LEU A 63 -11.78 8.28 6.59
C LEU A 63 -10.56 7.40 6.90
N ARG A 64 -9.95 7.56 8.08
CA ARG A 64 -8.79 6.73 8.47
C ARG A 64 -9.18 5.26 8.57
N LEU A 65 -10.38 4.96 9.08
CA LEU A 65 -10.90 3.60 9.13
C LEU A 65 -11.06 3.00 7.72
N ARG A 66 -11.63 3.76 6.77
CA ARG A 66 -11.74 3.35 5.36
C ARG A 66 -10.38 3.11 4.71
N MET A 67 -9.42 4.01 4.91
CA MET A 67 -8.03 3.85 4.43
C MET A 67 -7.36 2.58 4.98
N SER A 68 -7.56 2.27 6.27
CA SER A 68 -7.03 1.02 6.85
C SER A 68 -7.75 -0.22 6.34
N LYS A 69 -9.08 -0.16 6.15
CA LYS A 69 -9.87 -1.27 5.62
C LYS A 69 -9.48 -1.62 4.19
N GLU A 70 -9.22 -0.62 3.36
CA GLU A 70 -8.72 -0.80 1.99
C GLU A 70 -7.43 -1.64 1.99
N LEU A 71 -6.47 -1.28 2.85
CA LEU A 71 -5.19 -1.99 2.98
C LEU A 71 -5.35 -3.45 3.44
N SER A 72 -6.41 -3.75 4.20
CA SER A 72 -6.71 -5.10 4.70
C SER A 72 -7.81 -5.83 3.90
N THR A 73 -8.21 -5.32 2.74
CA THR A 73 -9.32 -5.91 2.00
C THR A 73 -8.91 -7.27 1.44
N ASP A 74 -9.51 -8.32 1.99
CA ASP A 74 -9.42 -9.70 1.54
C ASP A 74 -10.85 -10.19 1.28
N ASN A 75 -11.24 -10.25 0.00
CA ASN A 75 -12.50 -10.84 -0.42
C ASN A 75 -12.32 -11.60 -1.74
N VAL A 76 -13.28 -12.49 -2.03
CA VAL A 76 -13.18 -13.41 -3.17
C VAL A 76 -13.03 -12.68 -4.51
N ASN A 77 -13.78 -11.60 -4.73
CA ASN A 77 -13.69 -10.80 -5.97
C ASN A 77 -12.33 -10.12 -6.11
N TYR A 78 -11.87 -9.47 -5.04
CA TYR A 78 -10.56 -8.83 -4.96
C TYR A 78 -9.43 -9.82 -5.27
N ASN A 79 -9.44 -10.97 -4.62
CA ASN A 79 -8.45 -12.02 -4.83
C ASN A 79 -8.47 -12.55 -6.26
N THR A 80 -9.66 -12.66 -6.84
CA THR A 80 -9.84 -13.08 -8.23
C THR A 80 -9.23 -12.09 -9.21
N PHE A 81 -9.52 -10.80 -9.05
CA PHE A 81 -8.93 -9.73 -9.87
C PHE A 81 -7.42 -9.62 -9.69
N ALA A 82 -6.92 -9.71 -8.45
CA ALA A 82 -5.48 -9.72 -8.18
C ALA A 82 -4.79 -10.90 -8.85
N LYS A 83 -5.41 -12.10 -8.82
CA LYS A 83 -4.90 -13.30 -9.48
C LYS A 83 -4.90 -13.17 -11.01
N TYR A 84 -5.97 -12.61 -11.58
CA TYR A 84 -6.06 -12.30 -13.01
C TYR A 84 -4.94 -11.35 -13.47
N LEU A 85 -4.76 -10.24 -12.77
CA LEU A 85 -3.70 -9.27 -13.08
C LEU A 85 -2.30 -9.89 -12.95
N ALA A 86 -2.06 -10.71 -11.92
CA ALA A 86 -0.81 -11.42 -11.75
C ALA A 86 -0.54 -12.39 -12.93
N ALA A 87 -1.57 -13.05 -13.44
CA ALA A 87 -1.44 -13.98 -14.56
C ALA A 87 -1.03 -13.29 -15.87
N TYR A 88 -1.58 -12.11 -16.15
CA TYR A 88 -1.21 -11.32 -17.33
C TYR A 88 0.16 -10.66 -17.23
N LYS A 89 0.58 -10.27 -16.03
CA LYS A 89 1.92 -9.72 -15.78
C LYS A 89 3.02 -10.78 -15.79
N THR A 90 2.68 -12.01 -15.43
CA THR A 90 3.65 -13.10 -15.39
C THR A 90 3.86 -13.63 -16.79
N GLU A 91 4.96 -13.26 -17.44
CA GLU A 91 5.32 -13.80 -18.75
C GLU A 91 5.56 -15.30 -18.72
N CYS A 92 5.31 -15.97 -19.85
CA CYS A 92 5.66 -17.38 -19.99
C CYS A 92 7.18 -17.50 -20.20
N ARG A 93 7.83 -18.37 -19.41
CA ARG A 93 9.30 -18.56 -19.45
C ARG A 93 9.75 -19.66 -20.41
N TYR A 94 8.81 -20.34 -21.07
CA TYR A 94 9.16 -21.36 -22.05
C TYR A 94 9.81 -20.73 -23.27
N MET A 95 10.88 -21.36 -23.76
CA MET A 95 11.64 -20.96 -24.95
C MET A 95 11.63 -22.11 -25.94
N ARG A 96 11.37 -21.83 -27.21
CA ARG A 96 11.55 -22.77 -28.32
C ARG A 96 12.43 -22.11 -29.37
N ASP A 97 13.57 -22.73 -29.68
CA ASP A 97 14.53 -22.23 -30.67
C ASP A 97 14.93 -20.76 -30.47
N GLY A 98 15.10 -20.35 -29.21
CA GLY A 98 15.43 -18.96 -28.84
C GLY A 98 14.25 -17.98 -28.84
N VAL A 99 13.04 -18.43 -29.19
CA VAL A 99 11.81 -17.61 -29.16
C VAL A 99 11.00 -17.88 -27.89
N GLN A 100 10.66 -16.82 -27.16
CA GLN A 100 9.84 -16.92 -25.95
C GLN A 100 8.37 -17.21 -26.30
N CYS A 101 7.75 -18.08 -25.52
CA CYS A 101 6.35 -18.41 -25.65
C CYS A 101 5.45 -17.18 -25.45
N ASN A 102 4.63 -16.88 -26.45
CA ASN A 102 3.62 -15.80 -26.42
C ASN A 102 2.23 -16.28 -25.94
N GLY A 103 2.13 -17.49 -25.41
CA GLY A 103 0.87 -18.07 -24.96
C GLY A 103 0.19 -17.26 -23.86
N LYS A 104 -1.13 -17.08 -23.99
CA LYS A 104 -1.98 -16.34 -23.05
C LYS A 104 -2.27 -17.18 -21.80
N PRO A 105 -2.56 -16.55 -20.66
CA PRO A 105 -3.01 -17.28 -19.48
C PRO A 105 -4.39 -17.90 -19.73
N ILE A 106 -4.58 -19.15 -19.30
CA ILE A 106 -5.86 -19.86 -19.43
C ILE A 106 -6.08 -20.73 -18.19
N LEU A 107 -7.32 -20.84 -17.73
CA LEU A 107 -7.66 -21.73 -16.62
C LEU A 107 -7.60 -23.19 -17.10
N LYS A 108 -6.94 -24.06 -16.32
CA LYS A 108 -6.81 -25.49 -16.59
C LYS A 108 -7.19 -26.29 -15.35
N CYS A 109 -7.85 -27.41 -15.59
CA CYS A 109 -8.19 -28.40 -14.58
C CYS A 109 -7.07 -29.44 -14.48
N LEU A 110 -6.57 -29.68 -13.27
CA LEU A 110 -5.69 -30.79 -12.95
C LEU A 110 -6.54 -31.92 -12.39
N ARG A 111 -6.93 -32.85 -13.27
CA ARG A 111 -7.65 -34.08 -12.87
C ARG A 111 -6.65 -35.05 -12.25
N ARG A 112 -6.89 -35.47 -11.01
CA ARG A 112 -6.19 -36.60 -10.40
C ARG A 112 -6.92 -37.88 -10.81
N HIS A 113 -6.19 -39.00 -10.78
CA HIS A 113 -6.73 -40.33 -11.13
C HIS A 113 -7.79 -40.84 -10.13
N ASP A 114 -7.84 -40.23 -8.94
CA ASP A 114 -8.76 -40.54 -7.85
C ASP A 114 -9.96 -39.57 -7.90
N GLU A 115 -11.14 -40.12 -8.16
CA GLU A 115 -12.40 -39.37 -8.30
C GLU A 115 -12.94 -38.85 -6.96
N THR A 116 -12.34 -39.25 -5.82
CA THR A 116 -12.77 -38.79 -4.49
C THR A 116 -12.24 -37.40 -4.12
N VAL A 117 -11.21 -36.90 -4.82
CA VAL A 117 -10.63 -35.59 -4.58
C VAL A 117 -11.17 -34.58 -5.59
N PRO A 118 -11.74 -33.44 -5.13
CA PRO A 118 -12.22 -32.40 -6.04
C PRO A 118 -11.14 -31.95 -7.04
N PRO A 119 -11.52 -31.63 -8.29
CA PRO A 119 -10.57 -31.16 -9.28
C PRO A 119 -9.91 -29.87 -8.80
N SER A 120 -8.57 -29.86 -8.84
CA SER A 120 -7.79 -28.65 -8.57
C SER A 120 -7.59 -27.85 -9.86
N TYR A 121 -7.53 -26.52 -9.76
CA TYR A 121 -7.38 -25.62 -10.91
C TYR A 121 -6.09 -24.81 -10.82
N PHE A 122 -5.53 -24.49 -11.98
CA PHE A 122 -4.36 -23.63 -12.10
C PHE A 122 -4.47 -22.75 -13.35
N ILE A 123 -3.70 -21.66 -13.38
CA ILE A 123 -3.57 -20.84 -14.59
C ILE A 123 -2.36 -21.36 -15.39
N GLY A 124 -2.66 -21.92 -16.55
CA GLY A 124 -1.71 -22.47 -17.50
C GLY A 124 -1.38 -21.52 -18.65
N CYS A 125 -0.80 -22.08 -19.70
CA CYS A 125 -0.43 -21.40 -20.93
C CYS A 125 -1.20 -21.98 -22.12
N THR A 126 -1.81 -21.15 -22.97
CA THR A 126 -2.48 -21.63 -24.20
C THR A 126 -1.53 -22.30 -25.18
N GLY A 127 -0.24 -21.94 -25.16
CA GLY A 127 0.79 -22.50 -26.04
C GLY A 127 1.42 -23.82 -25.55
N TRP A 128 1.02 -24.33 -24.38
CA TRP A 128 1.61 -25.55 -23.82
C TRP A 128 1.21 -26.80 -24.61
N ARG A 129 2.16 -27.71 -24.84
CA ARG A 129 1.95 -29.04 -25.42
C ARG A 129 2.48 -30.14 -24.50
N MET A 130 2.02 -31.36 -24.73
CA MET A 130 2.47 -32.53 -23.98
C MET A 130 4.01 -32.65 -24.02
N ASN A 131 4.62 -32.98 -22.89
CA ASN A 131 6.07 -33.08 -22.68
C ASN A 131 6.86 -31.76 -22.65
N GLU A 132 6.20 -30.61 -22.79
CA GLU A 132 6.86 -29.30 -22.63
C GLU A 132 6.89 -28.87 -21.16
N LYS A 133 8.08 -28.50 -20.68
CA LYS A 133 8.32 -28.00 -19.32
C LYS A 133 8.46 -26.48 -19.33
N PHE A 134 8.37 -25.83 -18.17
CA PHE A 134 8.62 -24.39 -17.99
C PHE A 134 7.61 -23.42 -18.62
N HIS A 135 6.48 -23.92 -19.12
CA HIS A 135 5.34 -23.05 -19.42
C HIS A 135 4.78 -22.39 -18.15
N ARG A 136 3.94 -21.37 -18.34
CA ARG A 136 3.25 -20.67 -17.24
C ARG A 136 2.47 -21.69 -16.40
N PHE A 137 2.73 -21.68 -15.11
CA PHE A 137 1.98 -22.41 -14.10
C PHE A 137 1.81 -21.50 -12.89
N ILE A 138 0.58 -21.09 -12.60
CA ILE A 138 0.25 -20.27 -11.43
C ILE A 138 -0.80 -21.01 -10.62
N SER A 139 -0.43 -21.38 -9.40
CA SER A 139 -1.34 -22.03 -8.46
C SER A 139 -2.45 -21.07 -8.02
N ILE A 140 -3.67 -21.58 -8.02
CA ILE A 140 -4.83 -20.89 -7.46
C ILE A 140 -4.95 -21.33 -6.01
N LYS A 141 -5.01 -20.36 -5.10
CA LYS A 141 -5.25 -20.62 -3.68
C LYS A 141 -6.76 -20.62 -3.44
N GLU A 142 -7.17 -21.01 -2.24
CA GLU A 142 -8.53 -20.82 -1.74
C GLU A 142 -8.93 -19.32 -1.80
N ASN A 143 -10.23 -19.04 -1.76
CA ASN A 143 -10.82 -17.68 -1.85
C ASN A 143 -10.64 -16.97 -3.20
N VAL A 144 -10.70 -17.73 -4.31
CA VAL A 144 -10.78 -17.21 -5.68
C VAL A 144 -12.02 -17.77 -6.34
N ASP A 145 -12.82 -16.91 -6.96
CA ASP A 145 -13.96 -17.32 -7.79
C ASP A 145 -13.43 -17.82 -9.14
N LEU A 146 -13.54 -19.12 -9.36
CA LEU A 146 -13.08 -19.77 -10.59
C LEU A 146 -13.92 -19.40 -11.81
N ASN A 147 -15.22 -19.13 -11.65
CA ASN A 147 -16.09 -18.74 -12.75
C ASN A 147 -15.74 -17.32 -13.21
N LEU A 148 -15.66 -16.38 -12.27
CA LEU A 148 -15.23 -15.02 -12.57
C LEU A 148 -13.81 -15.01 -13.17
N LEU A 149 -12.87 -15.78 -12.62
CA LEU A 149 -11.52 -15.91 -13.19
C LEU A 149 -11.56 -16.43 -14.63
N GLN A 150 -12.39 -17.43 -14.91
CA GLN A 150 -12.55 -17.99 -16.26
C GLN A 150 -13.11 -16.95 -17.23
N GLN A 151 -14.14 -16.19 -16.83
CA GLN A 151 -14.71 -15.11 -17.64
C GLN A 151 -13.66 -14.06 -17.98
N LEU A 152 -12.90 -13.61 -16.97
CA LEU A 152 -11.81 -12.64 -17.15
C LEU A 152 -10.72 -13.17 -18.11
N LEU A 153 -10.26 -14.41 -17.93
CA LEU A 153 -9.22 -15.01 -18.78
C LEU A 153 -9.69 -15.21 -20.23
N ASN A 154 -10.99 -15.47 -20.43
CA ASN A 154 -11.58 -15.64 -21.75
C ASN A 154 -12.00 -14.32 -22.41
N GLY A 155 -11.96 -13.20 -21.70
CA GLY A 155 -12.42 -11.90 -22.21
C GLY A 155 -13.94 -11.78 -22.28
N LEU A 156 -14.67 -12.51 -21.43
CA LEU A 156 -16.14 -12.54 -21.35
C LEU A 156 -16.67 -11.75 -20.14
N TYR A 157 -15.82 -10.98 -19.47
CA TYR A 157 -16.24 -10.17 -18.33
C TYR A 157 -16.92 -8.88 -18.82
N GLU A 158 -18.17 -8.67 -18.44
CA GLU A 158 -18.99 -7.55 -18.89
C GLU A 158 -19.11 -6.40 -17.86
N GLY A 159 -18.38 -6.50 -16.75
CA GLY A 159 -18.50 -5.52 -15.65
C GLY A 159 -19.81 -5.65 -14.88
N GLU A 160 -19.88 -5.00 -13.71
CA GLU A 160 -21.14 -4.75 -13.00
C GLU A 160 -21.43 -3.25 -13.17
N THR A 161 -22.66 -2.88 -13.56
CA THR A 161 -22.99 -1.53 -14.04
C THR A 161 -23.00 -0.43 -12.98
N ASP A 162 -22.95 -0.79 -11.69
CA ASP A 162 -23.41 0.11 -10.63
C ASP A 162 -22.31 0.57 -9.65
N GLU A 163 -21.04 0.19 -9.85
CA GLU A 163 -19.96 0.60 -8.94
C GLU A 163 -19.25 1.89 -9.38
N PRO A 164 -19.05 2.86 -8.48
CA PRO A 164 -18.36 4.11 -8.81
C PRO A 164 -16.91 3.87 -9.22
N VAL A 165 -16.48 4.53 -10.30
CA VAL A 165 -15.13 4.45 -10.88
C VAL A 165 -14.04 5.04 -9.96
N ASN A 166 -14.38 5.62 -8.80
CA ASN A 166 -13.45 6.39 -7.96
C ASN A 166 -13.69 6.18 -6.45
N ASN A 167 -13.60 4.96 -5.94
CA ASN A 167 -13.78 4.68 -4.49
C ASN A 167 -12.50 4.17 -3.81
N CYS A 168 -11.32 4.38 -4.40
CA CYS A 168 -10.11 3.84 -3.80
C CYS A 168 -9.65 4.72 -2.63
N TYR A 169 -9.48 4.12 -1.44
CA TYR A 169 -8.95 4.82 -0.27
C TYR A 169 -7.43 4.66 -0.08
N SER A 170 -6.72 4.22 -1.12
CA SER A 170 -5.29 3.95 -1.05
C SER A 170 -4.45 5.23 -1.06
N VAL A 171 -3.76 5.45 0.06
CA VAL A 171 -2.77 6.52 0.25
C VAL A 171 -1.43 5.91 0.63
N PHE A 172 -0.35 6.39 0.05
CA PHE A 172 1.01 5.93 0.33
C PHE A 172 1.95 7.08 0.63
N SER A 173 2.99 6.81 1.41
CA SER A 173 4.10 7.74 1.60
C SER A 173 4.78 8.06 0.27
N ASN A 174 5.16 9.32 0.04
CA ASN A 174 5.83 9.73 -1.19
C ASN A 174 7.19 9.05 -1.40
N SER A 175 7.80 8.55 -0.33
CA SER A 175 9.04 7.75 -0.37
C SER A 175 8.88 6.36 -1.00
N THR A 176 7.65 5.87 -1.18
CA THR A 176 7.43 4.54 -1.78
C THR A 176 7.96 4.48 -3.21
N LYS A 177 8.62 3.37 -3.56
CA LYS A 177 9.03 3.08 -4.95
C LYS A 177 7.89 2.54 -5.80
N ARG A 178 6.72 2.29 -5.21
CA ARG A 178 5.53 1.81 -5.95
C ARG A 178 5.09 2.85 -6.98
N ILE A 179 4.82 2.34 -8.18
CA ILE A 179 4.28 3.09 -9.32
C ILE A 179 2.77 2.82 -9.45
N TYR A 180 2.34 1.60 -9.10
CA TYR A 180 0.95 1.17 -9.20
C TYR A 180 0.36 0.86 -7.83
N CYS A 181 -0.95 1.09 -7.71
CA CYS A 181 -1.79 0.66 -6.62
C CYS A 181 -1.74 -0.87 -6.52
N PRO A 182 -1.58 -1.44 -5.32
CA PRO A 182 -1.62 -2.88 -5.14
C PRO A 182 -3.04 -3.43 -5.35
N HIS A 183 -4.07 -2.61 -5.18
CA HIS A 183 -5.46 -3.01 -5.33
C HIS A 183 -5.86 -3.02 -6.82
N PRO A 184 -6.49 -4.10 -7.32
CA PRO A 184 -7.15 -4.10 -8.62
C PRO A 184 -8.26 -3.07 -8.65
N HIS A 185 -8.43 -2.43 -9.81
CA HIS A 185 -9.52 -1.50 -10.06
C HIS A 185 -10.32 -1.95 -11.27
N ARG A 186 -11.63 -1.76 -11.19
CA ARG A 186 -12.54 -1.90 -12.31
C ARG A 186 -12.54 -0.58 -13.07
N SER A 187 -12.33 -0.64 -14.37
CA SER A 187 -12.48 0.49 -15.30
C SER A 187 -13.33 -0.03 -16.44
N GLU A 188 -14.63 0.28 -16.41
CA GLU A 188 -15.63 -0.30 -17.32
C GLU A 188 -15.55 -1.85 -17.26
N ASN A 189 -15.38 -2.50 -18.42
CA ASN A 189 -15.32 -3.95 -18.55
C ASN A 189 -13.89 -4.50 -18.37
N THR A 190 -12.94 -3.69 -17.90
CA THR A 190 -11.54 -4.08 -17.75
C THR A 190 -11.07 -4.01 -16.31
N ILE A 191 -10.32 -5.02 -15.89
CA ILE A 191 -9.62 -5.02 -14.60
C ILE A 191 -8.21 -4.49 -14.82
N THR A 192 -7.85 -3.43 -14.10
CA THR A 192 -6.59 -2.71 -14.25
C THR A 192 -5.91 -2.47 -12.90
N GLN A 193 -4.73 -1.85 -12.91
CA GLN A 193 -4.12 -1.28 -11.72
C GLN A 193 -4.01 0.23 -11.87
N GLY A 194 -4.40 0.93 -10.81
CA GLY A 194 -4.33 2.38 -10.77
C GLY A 194 -2.89 2.85 -10.61
N LYS A 195 -2.51 3.89 -11.33
CA LYS A 195 -1.25 4.60 -11.16
C LYS A 195 -1.25 5.39 -9.86
N LEU A 196 -0.13 5.40 -9.17
CA LEU A 196 0.07 6.21 -7.97
C LEU A 196 0.57 7.60 -8.36
N MET A 197 -0.27 8.60 -8.15
CA MET A 197 -0.03 9.99 -8.48
C MET A 197 0.51 10.74 -7.26
N LYS A 198 1.57 11.52 -7.45
CA LYS A 198 2.15 12.35 -6.38
C LYS A 198 1.26 13.56 -6.13
N LYS A 199 0.98 13.81 -4.86
CA LYS A 199 0.29 14.99 -4.37
C LYS A 199 1.23 15.74 -3.44
N LEU A 200 1.77 16.85 -3.94
CA LEU A 200 2.77 17.66 -3.23
C LEU A 200 2.12 18.43 -2.08
N CYS A 201 2.94 18.90 -1.15
CA CYS A 201 2.51 19.66 0.02
C CYS A 201 3.48 20.81 0.28
N GLU A 202 2.96 21.94 0.75
CA GLU A 202 3.75 23.14 1.05
C GLU A 202 3.94 23.36 2.56
N VAL A 203 3.35 22.50 3.40
CA VAL A 203 3.48 22.60 4.85
C VAL A 203 4.94 22.49 5.27
N ARG A 204 5.36 23.40 6.14
CA ARG A 204 6.70 23.46 6.71
C ARG A 204 6.67 23.06 8.18
N PHE A 205 7.65 22.29 8.57
CA PHE A 205 7.90 21.95 9.96
C PHE A 205 9.20 22.60 10.44
N SER A 206 9.17 23.22 11.60
CA SER A 206 10.36 23.73 12.29
C SER A 206 10.49 23.06 13.64
N LYS A 207 11.69 22.59 13.96
CA LYS A 207 12.04 22.10 15.30
C LYS A 207 13.04 23.06 15.92
N LEU A 208 12.74 23.53 17.11
CA LEU A 208 13.59 24.40 17.91
C LEU A 208 14.14 23.57 19.07
N ILE A 209 15.45 23.37 19.10
CA ILE A 209 16.15 22.58 20.12
C ILE A 209 17.04 23.52 20.93
N PRO A 210 16.83 23.69 22.24
CA PRO A 210 17.76 24.42 23.09
C PRO A 210 19.19 23.95 22.91
N VAL A 211 20.14 24.90 22.86
CA VAL A 211 21.57 24.55 22.80
C VAL A 211 21.99 23.85 24.09
N ASP A 212 21.44 24.30 25.22
CA ASP A 212 21.58 23.66 26.52
C ASP A 212 20.26 22.99 26.95
N ILE A 213 20.12 21.71 26.60
CA ILE A 213 18.95 20.89 26.94
C ILE A 213 18.87 20.62 28.46
N LYS A 214 19.98 20.67 29.20
CA LYS A 214 19.94 20.45 30.66
C LYS A 214 19.25 21.62 31.36
N SER A 215 19.56 22.84 30.92
CA SER A 215 18.95 24.05 31.46
C SER A 215 17.53 24.30 30.92
N CYS A 216 17.23 23.86 29.69
CA CYS A 216 15.89 23.90 29.12
C CYS A 216 15.55 22.57 28.43
N PRO A 217 14.81 21.65 29.09
CA PRO A 217 14.52 20.33 28.54
C PRO A 217 13.37 20.32 27.51
N PHE A 218 12.86 21.49 27.11
CA PHE A 218 11.72 21.62 26.20
C PHE A 218 12.16 21.79 24.75
N VAL A 219 11.54 21.04 23.85
CA VAL A 219 11.71 21.16 22.39
C VAL A 219 10.40 21.61 21.79
N ILE A 220 10.44 22.63 20.93
CA ILE A 220 9.24 23.12 20.23
C ILE A 220 9.20 22.54 18.82
N LEU A 221 8.05 21.99 18.45
CA LEU A 221 7.73 21.60 17.08
C LEU A 221 6.63 22.53 16.54
N ILE A 222 6.87 23.16 15.39
CA ILE A 222 5.95 24.07 14.73
C ILE A 222 5.58 23.45 13.38
N SER A 223 4.28 23.36 13.09
CA SER A 223 3.76 23.09 11.75
C SER A 223 3.13 24.36 11.21
N LYS A 224 3.52 24.79 10.00
CA LYS A 224 3.02 26.00 9.36
C LYS A 224 2.47 25.67 7.97
N GLY A 225 1.20 26.05 7.76
CA GLY A 225 0.49 25.86 6.49
C GLY A 225 -0.79 25.05 6.67
N ILE A 226 -1.40 24.67 5.55
CA ILE A 226 -2.55 23.77 5.46
C ILE A 226 -2.10 22.58 4.62
N HIS A 227 -2.29 21.37 5.14
CA HIS A 227 -2.08 20.17 4.34
C HIS A 227 -3.20 20.08 3.32
N THR A 228 -2.87 19.95 2.04
CA THR A 228 -3.84 19.82 0.95
C THR A 228 -3.97 18.37 0.48
N HIS A 229 -3.58 17.40 1.32
CA HIS A 229 -3.57 15.97 1.02
C HIS A 229 -4.04 15.18 2.25
N PRO A 230 -4.49 13.93 2.09
CA PRO A 230 -4.91 13.13 3.23
C PRO A 230 -3.72 12.76 4.13
N PRO A 231 -3.95 12.53 5.44
CA PRO A 231 -2.90 12.07 6.34
C PRO A 231 -2.23 10.80 5.79
N PRO A 232 -0.90 10.74 5.66
CA PRO A 232 -0.21 9.54 5.19
C PRO A 232 -0.52 8.35 6.11
N PRO A 233 -0.51 7.10 5.62
CA PRO A 233 -0.58 5.94 6.50
C PRO A 233 0.62 5.92 7.47
N PRO A 234 0.50 5.25 8.64
CA PRO A 234 1.61 5.14 9.57
C PRO A 234 2.79 4.44 8.89
N ASN A 235 3.94 5.11 8.78
CA ASN A 235 5.14 4.49 8.19
C ASN A 235 5.77 3.44 9.12
N GLN A 236 5.43 3.47 10.41
CA GLN A 236 5.93 2.55 11.43
C GLN A 236 4.78 2.11 12.33
N VAL A 237 4.79 0.84 12.71
CA VAL A 237 3.98 0.35 13.82
C VAL A 237 4.38 1.18 15.05
N PRO A 238 3.44 1.86 15.74
CA PRO A 238 3.76 2.62 16.94
C PRO A 238 4.59 1.77 17.90
N VAL A 239 5.62 2.35 18.51
CA VAL A 239 6.55 1.62 19.39
C VAL A 239 5.79 0.88 20.48
N THR A 240 4.73 1.47 21.03
CA THR A 240 3.86 0.85 22.03
C THR A 240 3.20 -0.45 21.54
N ILE A 241 2.72 -0.49 20.30
CA ILE A 241 2.14 -1.69 19.68
C ILE A 241 3.22 -2.75 19.45
N ARG A 242 4.41 -2.34 18.99
CA ARG A 242 5.55 -3.25 18.83
C ARG A 242 5.97 -3.86 20.17
N THR A 243 6.11 -3.04 21.22
CA THR A 243 6.45 -3.49 22.57
C THR A 243 5.40 -4.46 23.11
N ARG A 244 4.11 -4.14 22.96
CA ARG A 244 3.03 -5.03 23.41
C ARG A 244 3.01 -6.37 22.67
N LEU A 245 3.25 -6.36 21.36
CA LEU A 245 3.38 -7.59 20.58
C LEU A 245 4.56 -8.44 21.07
N GLN A 246 5.71 -7.81 21.36
CA GLN A 246 6.88 -8.50 21.91
C GLN A 246 6.59 -9.11 23.28
N GLU A 247 5.87 -8.40 24.16
CA GLU A 247 5.42 -8.92 25.46
C GLU A 247 4.51 -10.15 25.29
N LEU A 248 3.51 -10.07 24.41
CA LEU A 248 2.57 -11.18 24.17
C LEU A 248 3.29 -12.42 23.60
N ILE A 249 4.26 -12.22 22.71
CA ILE A 249 5.09 -13.32 22.18
C ILE A 249 5.93 -13.95 23.29
N HIS A 250 6.51 -13.15 24.19
CA HIS A 250 7.27 -13.68 25.34
C HIS A 250 6.38 -14.45 26.32
N GLN A 251 5.18 -13.94 26.62
CA GLN A 251 4.21 -14.65 27.45
C GLN A 251 3.84 -16.00 26.84
N ALA A 252 3.43 -16.03 25.57
CA ALA A 252 3.05 -17.27 24.89
C ALA A 252 4.19 -18.31 24.78
N ASN A 253 5.45 -17.86 24.69
CA ASN A 253 6.59 -18.77 24.66
C ASN A 253 6.93 -19.34 26.05
N ASN A 254 6.75 -18.55 27.10
CA ASN A 254 6.99 -18.99 28.47
C ASN A 254 5.86 -19.90 28.98
N ASP A 255 4.62 -19.67 28.55
CA ASP A 255 3.46 -20.50 28.90
C ASP A 255 3.49 -21.89 28.20
N ASN A 256 4.36 -22.08 27.19
CA ASN A 256 4.58 -23.37 26.51
C ASN A 256 5.74 -24.19 27.12
N THR A 257 6.35 -23.71 28.21
CA THR A 257 7.46 -24.39 28.91
C THR A 257 7.08 -25.01 30.25
N ASP A 258 5.78 -25.06 30.58
CA ASP A 258 5.23 -25.80 31.74
C ASP A 258 4.49 -27.08 31.32
#